data_AF-A0A165V1H8-F1
#
_entry.id   AF-A0A165V1H8-F1
#
_cell.length_a   1.000
_cell.length_b   1.000
_cell.length_c   1.000
_cell.angle_alpha   90.00
_cell.angle_beta   90.00
_cell.angle_gamma   90.00
#
_symmetry.space_group_name_H-M   'P 1'
#
loop_
_entity.id
_entity.type
_entity.pdbx_description
1 polymer ?
#
loop_
_entity_poly.entity_id
_entity_poly.type
_entity_poly.pdbx_seq_one_letter_code
_entity_poly.pdbx_strand_id
1 'polypeptide(L)'
;MINELILLRHGESQHMLDGVVGGWTDSALTPRGVNQAKQTADHLAAFVPAHVFQIFISDLTRAVQTAQWIIAKTGKTFVKAPSCVS
;
A
#
# COMPACT_ATOMS: atom_id res chain seq x y z
N MET A 1 20.67 3.22 -11.68
CA MET A 1 20.68 3.84 -10.33
C MET A 1 19.25 4.13 -9.93
N ILE A 2 18.92 4.02 -8.64
CA ILE A 2 17.63 4.50 -8.09
C ILE A 2 17.88 5.93 -7.63
N ASN A 3 17.10 6.89 -8.14
CA ASN A 3 17.31 8.31 -7.85
C ASN A 3 16.21 8.88 -6.93
N GLU A 4 15.08 8.20 -6.80
CA GLU A 4 13.93 8.64 -6.02
C GLU A 4 13.33 7.47 -5.23
N LEU A 5 12.95 7.73 -3.98
CA LEU A 5 12.27 6.79 -3.09
C LEU A 5 10.98 7.43 -2.57
N ILE A 6 9.84 6.82 -2.90
CA ILE A 6 8.53 7.24 -2.43
C ILE A 6 8.10 6.29 -1.32
N LEU A 7 7.86 6.82 -0.13
CA LEU A 7 7.35 6.05 1.01
C LEU A 7 5.84 6.28 1.14
N LEU A 8 5.09 5.18 1.13
CA LEU A 8 3.63 5.20 1.20
C LEU A 8 3.16 4.37 2.39
N ARG A 9 2.36 4.99 3.26
CA ARG A 9 1.68 4.29 4.35
C ARG A 9 0.38 3.68 3.83
N HIS A 10 0.03 2.49 4.31
CA HIS A 10 -1.28 1.89 4.04
C HIS A 10 -2.44 2.84 4.43
N GLY A 11 -3.58 2.70 3.75
CA GLY A 11 -4.79 3.42 4.12
C GLY A 11 -5.30 3.04 5.52
N GLU A 12 -6.25 3.80 6.04
CA GLU A 12 -6.89 3.51 7.33
C GLU A 12 -7.40 2.06 7.40
N SER A 13 -7.07 1.35 8.48
CA SER A 13 -7.47 -0.04 8.71
C SER A 13 -8.43 -0.15 9.88
N GLN A 14 -9.25 -1.21 9.92
CA GLN A 14 -10.29 -1.39 10.94
C GLN A 14 -9.73 -1.31 12.38
N HIS A 15 -8.53 -1.86 12.63
CA HIS A 15 -7.83 -1.72 13.92
C HIS A 15 -7.63 -0.29 14.41
N MET A 16 -7.48 0.69 13.51
CA MET A 16 -7.34 2.10 13.93
C MET A 16 -8.66 2.66 14.46
N LEU A 17 -9.80 2.15 13.98
CA LEU A 17 -11.13 2.56 14.47
C LEU A 17 -11.46 1.90 15.81
N ASP A 18 -11.02 0.66 16.02
CA ASP A 18 -11.31 -0.10 17.24
C ASP A 18 -10.44 0.31 18.45
N GLY A 19 -9.55 1.30 18.30
CA GLY A 19 -8.69 1.81 19.38
C GLY A 19 -7.66 0.80 19.89
N VAL A 20 -7.47 -0.32 19.19
CA VAL A 20 -6.51 -1.36 19.55
C VAL A 20 -5.13 -0.92 19.11
N VAL A 21 -4.38 -0.31 20.04
CA VAL A 21 -2.99 0.07 19.82
C VAL A 21 -2.11 -1.14 20.14
N GLY A 22 -1.55 -1.76 19.11
CA GLY A 22 -0.56 -2.84 19.24
C GLY A 22 -1.08 -4.21 18.77
N GLY A 23 -0.45 -4.73 17.73
CA GLY A 23 -0.64 -6.09 17.26
C GLY A 23 -0.16 -6.27 15.82
N TRP A 24 0.49 -7.39 15.55
CA TRP A 24 0.68 -7.94 14.20
C TRP A 24 -0.65 -8.47 13.64
N THR A 25 -1.74 -7.79 13.95
CA THR A 25 -3.08 -8.27 13.70
C THR A 25 -3.48 -7.80 12.32
N ASP A 26 -3.79 -8.76 11.47
CA ASP A 26 -3.92 -8.59 10.04
C ASP A 26 -5.27 -7.98 9.65
N SER A 27 -5.48 -6.71 10.01
CA SER A 27 -6.72 -5.99 9.68
C SER A 27 -6.74 -5.49 8.25
N ALA A 28 -7.90 -5.63 7.61
CA ALA A 28 -8.22 -5.04 6.32
C ALA A 28 -8.41 -3.51 6.39
N LEU A 29 -8.37 -2.87 5.22
CA LEU A 29 -8.70 -1.45 5.04
C LEU A 29 -10.18 -1.16 5.35
N THR A 30 -10.44 -0.01 5.96
CA THR A 30 -11.80 0.54 6.08
C THR A 30 -12.28 1.06 4.72
N PRO A 31 -13.59 1.32 4.52
CA PRO A 31 -14.07 1.99 3.30
C PRO A 31 -13.36 3.33 3.04
N ARG A 32 -13.00 4.05 4.10
CA ARG A 32 -12.20 5.29 4.01
C ARG A 32 -10.77 4.99 3.58
N GLY A 33 -10.14 3.94 4.15
CA GLY A 33 -8.81 3.48 3.74
C GLY A 33 -8.73 3.06 2.28
N VAL A 34 -9.79 2.43 1.76
CA VAL A 34 -9.91 2.10 0.32
C VAL A 34 -9.98 3.38 -0.53
N ASN A 35 -10.75 4.38 -0.13
CA ASN A 35 -10.82 5.65 -0.86
C ASN A 35 -9.47 6.38 -0.85
N GLN A 36 -8.75 6.37 0.28
CA GLN A 36 -7.38 6.90 0.35
C GLN A 36 -6.43 6.18 -0.60
N ALA A 37 -6.48 4.84 -0.65
CA ALA A 37 -5.66 4.05 -1.56
C ALA A 37 -5.95 4.39 -3.04
N LYS A 38 -7.22 4.54 -3.42
CA LYS A 38 -7.63 4.94 -4.78
C LYS A 38 -7.13 6.32 -5.16
N GLN A 39 -7.35 7.32 -4.30
CA GLN A 39 -6.89 8.69 -4.55
C GLN A 39 -5.36 8.75 -4.71
N THR A 40 -4.65 7.97 -3.90
CA THR A 40 -3.18 7.89 -3.99
C THR A 40 -2.75 7.21 -5.28
N ALA A 41 -3.43 6.15 -5.72
CA ALA A 41 -3.19 5.50 -7.00
C ALA A 41 -3.42 6.44 -8.19
N ASP A 42 -4.50 7.23 -8.16
CA ASP A 42 -4.79 8.23 -9.19
C ASP A 42 -3.71 9.31 -9.25
N HIS A 43 -3.27 9.80 -8.09
CA HIS A 43 -2.18 10.77 -8.01
C HIS A 43 -0.86 10.18 -8.54
N LEU A 44 -0.48 8.98 -8.09
CA LEU A 44 0.75 8.33 -8.57
C LEU A 44 0.73 8.09 -10.08
N ALA A 45 -0.41 7.68 -10.65
CA ALA A 45 -0.53 7.46 -12.09
C ALA A 45 -0.41 8.76 -12.92
N ALA A 46 -0.79 9.91 -12.35
CA ALA A 46 -0.66 11.21 -13.00
C ALA A 46 0.75 11.80 -12.90
N PHE A 47 1.44 11.58 -11.77
CA PHE A 47 2.70 12.26 -11.46
C PHE A 47 3.94 11.40 -11.72
N VAL A 48 3.82 10.07 -11.65
CA VAL A 48 4.96 9.16 -11.84
C VAL A 48 4.83 8.48 -13.19
N PRO A 49 5.79 8.70 -14.12
CA PRO A 49 5.77 8.02 -15.41
C PRO A 49 5.73 6.50 -15.19
N ALA A 50 4.79 5.83 -15.84
CA ALA A 50 4.51 4.41 -15.66
C ALA A 50 5.70 3.47 -15.99
N HIS A 51 6.86 3.97 -16.39
CA HIS A 51 8.04 3.18 -16.74
C HIS A 51 9.11 3.16 -15.63
N VAL A 52 8.96 3.93 -14.55
CA VAL A 52 10.13 4.42 -13.78
C VAL A 52 10.18 3.96 -12.31
N PHE A 53 9.34 3.01 -11.88
CA PHE A 53 9.40 2.56 -10.48
C PHE A 53 9.04 1.09 -10.26
N GLN A 54 9.59 0.56 -9.17
CA GLN A 54 9.29 -0.75 -8.59
C GLN A 54 8.50 -0.56 -7.31
N ILE A 55 7.55 -1.44 -7.04
CA ILE A 55 6.70 -1.37 -5.84
C ILE A 55 7.18 -2.44 -4.84
N PHE A 56 7.54 -2.02 -3.64
CA PHE A 56 7.89 -2.90 -2.52
C PHE A 56 6.83 -2.76 -1.42
N ILE A 57 6.36 -3.87 -0.88
CA ILE A 57 5.35 -3.88 0.17
C ILE A 57 5.70 -4.81 1.31
N SER A 58 5.21 -4.51 2.51
CA SER A 58 5.20 -5.45 3.62
C SER A 58 4.17 -6.57 3.40
N ASP A 59 4.27 -7.60 4.23
CA ASP A 59 3.41 -8.77 4.15
C ASP A 59 2.01 -8.60 4.75
N LEU A 60 1.76 -7.47 5.40
CA LEU A 60 0.51 -7.11 6.07
C LEU A 60 -0.63 -6.87 5.06
N THR A 61 -1.81 -7.43 5.31
CA THR A 61 -2.98 -7.39 4.40
C THR A 61 -3.38 -5.98 4.01
N ARG A 62 -3.40 -5.02 4.93
CA ARG A 62 -3.68 -3.61 4.62
C ARG A 62 -2.69 -2.97 3.63
N ALA A 63 -1.40 -3.35 3.70
CA ALA A 63 -0.39 -2.86 2.77
C ALA A 63 -0.60 -3.48 1.38
N VAL A 64 -0.87 -4.79 1.33
CA VAL A 64 -1.22 -5.50 0.10
C VAL A 64 -2.46 -4.89 -0.55
N GLN A 65 -3.54 -4.66 0.22
CA GLN A 65 -4.79 -4.07 -0.28
C GLN A 65 -4.58 -2.65 -0.80
N THR A 66 -3.73 -1.85 -0.15
CA THR A 66 -3.40 -0.50 -0.64
C THR A 66 -2.66 -0.59 -1.98
N ALA A 67 -1.67 -1.48 -2.07
CA ALA A 67 -0.88 -1.66 -3.29
C ALA A 67 -1.69 -2.20 -4.47
N GLN A 68 -2.69 -3.05 -4.24
CA GLN A 68 -3.59 -3.56 -5.28
C GLN A 68 -4.27 -2.43 -6.08
N TRP A 69 -4.69 -1.35 -5.42
CA TRP A 69 -5.26 -0.18 -6.11
C TRP A 69 -4.23 0.55 -6.97
N ILE A 70 -3.00 0.68 -6.47
CA ILE A 70 -1.89 1.30 -7.21
C ILE A 70 -1.55 0.48 -8.45
N ILE A 71 -1.47 -0.85 -8.30
CA ILE A 71 -1.20 -1.79 -9.38
C ILE A 71 -2.28 -1.74 -10.44
N ALA A 72 -3.55 -1.79 -10.03
CA ALA A 72 -4.68 -1.74 -10.96
C ALA A 72 -4.66 -0.46 -11.83
N LYS A 73 -4.17 0.65 -11.28
CA LYS A 73 -4.08 1.92 -12.00
C LYS A 73 -2.83 2.05 -12.86
N THR A 74 -1.69 1.56 -12.38
CA THR A 74 -0.37 1.75 -12.99
C THR A 74 0.08 0.60 -13.88
N GLY A 75 -0.60 -0.56 -13.81
CA GLY A 75 -0.25 -1.78 -14.54
C GLY A 75 1.02 -2.47 -14.06
N LYS A 76 1.55 -2.12 -12.88
CA LYS A 76 2.83 -2.63 -12.36
C LYS A 76 2.68 -3.86 -11.48
N THR A 77 3.76 -4.64 -11.39
CA THR A 77 3.89 -5.72 -10.41
C THR A 77 4.55 -5.19 -9.13
N PHE A 78 4.31 -5.87 -8.02
CA PHE A 78 4.96 -5.59 -6.75
C PHE A 78 5.84 -6.76 -6.33
N VAL A 79 6.87 -6.44 -5.55
CA VAL A 79 7.68 -7.41 -4.84
C VAL A 79 7.24 -7.40 -3.38
N LYS A 80 6.74 -8.54 -2.89
CA LYS A 80 6.40 -8.71 -1.49
C LYS A 80 7.70 -8.92 -0.70
N ALA A 81 7.89 -8.18 0.39
CA ALA A 81 8.98 -8.46 1.32
C ALA A 81 8.81 -9.89 1.90
N PRO A 82 9.89 -10.64 2.15
CA PRO A 82 9.80 -11.93 2.82
C PRO A 82 9.09 -11.75 4.16
N SER A 83 8.08 -12.58 4.42
CA SER A 83 7.37 -12.57 5.69
C SER A 83 8.34 -12.93 6.81
N CYS A 84 8.56 -12.02 7.75
CA CYS A 84 9.32 -12.31 8.95
C CYS A 84 8.43 -13.15 9.89
N VAL A 85 8.21 -14.42 9.55
CA VAL A 85 7.65 -15.38 10.50
C VAL A 85 8.80 -15.78 11.43
N SER A 86 8.76 -15.27 12.66
CA SER A 86 9.55 -15.81 13.77
C SER A 86 8.78 -16.93 14.44
#